data_AF-A0A836EPW0-F1
#
_entry.id   AF-A0A836EPW0-F1
#
_cell.length_a   1.000
_cell.length_b   1.000
_cell.length_c   1.000
_cell.angle_alpha   90.00
_cell.angle_beta   90.00
_cell.angle_gamma   90.00
#
_symmetry.space_group_name_H-M   'P 1'
#
loop_
_entity.id
_entity.type
_entity.pdbx_description
1 polymer ?
#
loop_
_entity_poly.entity_id
_entity_poly.type
_entity_poly.pdbx_seq_one_letter_code
_entity_poly.pdbx_strand_id
1 'polypeptide(L)'
;MRSLGLSPTIAELNKYMKDRGGKMSFADFLEVMHLQTRAEDLPKEVIKAFQAADTSHSGTIPARQLAHMLLHWGEQLSSKEVEQIFREANVSLNGYVKYEDFVKIACAPVPDYY
;
A
#
# COMPACT_ATOMS: atom_id res chain seq x y z
N MET A 1 -10.36 -1.98 10.15
CA MET A 1 -8.89 -1.78 10.10
C MET A 1 -8.54 -0.57 9.24
N ARG A 2 -8.94 -0.50 7.96
CA ARG A 2 -8.72 0.70 7.09
C ARG A 2 -9.26 2.01 7.65
N SER A 3 -10.50 2.01 8.16
CA SER A 3 -11.08 3.20 8.83
C SER A 3 -10.36 3.61 10.12
N LEU A 4 -9.45 2.77 10.62
CA LEU A 4 -8.62 3.05 11.79
C LEU A 4 -7.17 3.37 11.38
N GLY A 5 -6.93 3.63 10.09
CA GLY A 5 -5.62 4.00 9.54
C GLY A 5 -4.67 2.84 9.26
N LEU A 6 -5.12 1.58 9.37
CA LEU A 6 -4.29 0.40 9.07
C LEU A 6 -4.69 -0.23 7.74
N SER A 7 -3.72 -0.63 6.93
CA SER A 7 -3.93 -1.21 5.60
C SER A 7 -3.34 -2.62 5.51
N PRO A 8 -3.85 -3.59 6.30
CA PRO A 8 -3.41 -4.97 6.18
C PRO A 8 -3.77 -5.53 4.80
N THR A 9 -2.87 -6.36 4.30
CA THR A 9 -3.04 -7.17 3.09
C THR A 9 -4.17 -8.19 3.27
N ILE A 10 -4.78 -8.63 2.17
CA ILE A 10 -5.73 -9.75 2.15
C ILE A 10 -5.10 -11.00 2.74
N ALA A 11 -3.81 -11.25 2.47
CA ALA A 11 -3.07 -12.37 3.06
C ALA A 11 -3.01 -12.30 4.61
N GLU A 12 -2.71 -11.13 5.16
CA GLU A 12 -2.71 -10.90 6.62
C GLU A 12 -4.11 -11.06 7.21
N LEU A 13 -5.13 -10.49 6.57
CA LEU A 13 -6.53 -10.64 7.01
C LEU A 13 -6.96 -12.12 7.06
N ASN A 14 -6.63 -12.89 6.03
CA ASN A 14 -6.91 -14.32 5.99
C ASN A 14 -6.19 -15.08 7.10
N LYS A 15 -4.94 -14.71 7.40
CA LYS A 15 -4.18 -15.27 8.52
C LYS A 15 -4.85 -14.97 9.86
N TYR A 16 -5.20 -13.71 10.12
CA TYR A 16 -5.88 -13.31 11.35
C TYR A 16 -7.21 -14.05 11.57
N MET A 17 -7.99 -14.24 10.51
CA MET A 17 -9.24 -14.99 10.57
C MET A 17 -9.00 -16.50 10.79
N LYS A 18 -8.04 -17.09 10.08
CA LYS A 18 -7.71 -18.51 10.19
C LYS A 18 -7.21 -18.88 11.59
N ASP A 19 -6.34 -18.07 12.16
CA ASP A 19 -5.76 -18.28 13.50
C ASP A 19 -6.82 -18.15 14.62
N ARG A 20 -8.00 -17.60 14.29
CA ARG A 20 -9.15 -17.47 15.20
C ARG A 20 -10.32 -18.39 14.83
N GLY A 21 -10.11 -19.40 13.99
CA GLY A 21 -11.15 -20.37 13.64
C GLY A 21 -12.27 -19.80 12.76
N GLY A 22 -11.98 -18.76 11.98
CA GLY A 22 -12.91 -18.14 11.03
C GLY A 22 -13.90 -17.15 11.64
N LYS A 23 -13.84 -16.91 12.96
CA LYS A 23 -14.64 -15.90 13.65
C LYS A 23 -13.74 -15.11 14.59
N MET A 24 -13.97 -13.80 14.70
CA MET A 24 -13.18 -12.91 15.53
C MET A 24 -14.09 -12.26 16.57
N SER A 25 -13.75 -12.39 17.85
CA SER A 25 -14.40 -11.60 18.90
C SER A 25 -13.87 -10.17 18.89
N PHE A 26 -14.53 -9.26 19.62
CA PHE A 26 -14.02 -7.90 19.75
C PHE A 26 -12.65 -7.85 20.45
N ALA A 27 -12.40 -8.73 21.43
CA ALA A 27 -11.12 -8.81 22.11
C ALA A 27 -10.00 -9.27 21.14
N ASP A 28 -10.29 -10.26 20.29
CA ASP A 28 -9.37 -10.71 19.25
C ASP A 28 -9.06 -9.59 18.26
N PHE A 29 -10.08 -8.81 17.88
CA PHE A 29 -9.91 -7.68 16.98
C PHE A 29 -8.96 -6.62 17.57
N LEU A 30 -9.09 -6.29 18.86
CA LEU A 30 -8.18 -5.35 19.52
C LEU A 30 -6.74 -5.86 19.55
N GLU A 31 -6.54 -7.16 19.77
CA GLU A 31 -5.22 -7.78 19.72
C GLU A 31 -4.60 -7.72 18.32
N VAL A 32 -5.38 -8.06 17.29
CA VAL A 32 -4.95 -7.98 15.88
C VAL A 32 -4.59 -6.54 15.51
N MET A 33 -5.42 -5.57 15.92
CA MET A 33 -5.13 -4.15 15.72
C MET A 33 -3.81 -3.75 16.38
N HIS A 34 -3.58 -4.15 17.64
CA HIS A 34 -2.34 -3.85 18.35
C HIS A 34 -1.11 -4.44 17.67
N LEU A 35 -1.20 -5.68 17.18
CA LEU A 35 -0.11 -6.33 16.45
C LEU A 35 0.16 -5.63 15.11
N GLN A 36 -0.89 -5.34 14.34
CA GLN A 36 -0.77 -4.70 13.03
C GLN A 36 -0.17 -3.28 13.14
N THR A 37 -0.58 -2.47 14.12
CA THR A 37 0.00 -1.12 14.33
C THR A 37 1.51 -1.15 14.61
N ARG A 38 2.03 -2.25 15.14
CA ARG A 38 3.47 -2.39 15.42
C ARG A 38 4.26 -2.95 14.24
N ALA A 39 3.60 -3.72 13.39
CA ALA A 39 4.21 -4.36 12.23
C ALA A 39 4.23 -3.43 11.01
N GLU A 40 3.17 -2.63 10.83
CA GLU A 40 2.96 -1.85 9.61
C GLU A 40 3.67 -0.49 9.67
N ASP A 41 4.64 -0.29 8.77
CA ASP A 41 5.14 1.03 8.38
C ASP A 41 5.08 1.13 6.85
N LEU A 42 3.84 1.17 6.34
CA LEU A 42 3.52 1.10 4.92
C LEU A 42 4.34 2.10 4.08
N PRO A 43 4.50 3.39 4.46
CA PRO A 43 5.31 4.32 3.69
C PRO A 43 6.76 3.87 3.56
N LYS A 44 7.39 3.40 4.64
CA LYS A 44 8.78 2.93 4.60
C LYS A 44 8.94 1.64 3.80
N GLU A 45 8.00 0.71 3.92
CA GLU A 45 8.05 -0.56 3.17
C GLU A 45 7.94 -0.33 1.67
N VAL A 46 6.99 0.52 1.26
CA VAL A 46 6.81 0.88 -0.14
C VAL A 46 8.02 1.64 -0.69
N ILE A 47 8.59 2.58 0.08
CA ILE A 47 9.83 3.28 -0.31
C ILE A 47 10.99 2.29 -0.48
N LYS A 48 11.17 1.34 0.44
CA LYS A 48 12.23 0.32 0.34
C LYS A 48 12.07 -0.55 -0.91
N ALA A 49 10.84 -0.92 -1.25
CA ALA A 49 10.56 -1.68 -2.47
C ALA A 49 10.96 -0.88 -3.73
N PHE A 50 10.69 0.43 -3.76
CA PHE A 50 11.12 1.28 -4.87
C PHE A 50 12.62 1.52 -4.90
N GLN A 51 13.28 1.69 -3.76
CA GLN A 51 14.74 1.79 -3.67
C GLN A 51 15.44 0.54 -4.17
N ALA A 52 14.87 -0.64 -3.92
CA ALA A 52 15.39 -1.91 -4.45
C ALA A 52 15.29 -1.99 -5.98
N ALA A 53 14.39 -1.22 -6.59
CA ALA A 53 14.22 -1.17 -8.04
C ALA A 53 14.97 -0.01 -8.73
N ASP A 54 15.31 1.05 -7.98
CA ASP A 54 16.07 2.21 -8.43
C ASP A 54 17.59 1.97 -8.26
N THR A 55 18.17 1.15 -9.14
CA THR A 55 19.59 0.77 -9.12
C THR A 55 20.54 1.97 -9.23
N SER A 56 20.09 3.10 -9.80
CA SER A 56 20.86 4.33 -9.91
C SER A 56 20.73 5.26 -8.70
N HIS A 57 19.89 4.91 -7.71
CA HIS A 57 19.58 5.74 -6.54
C HIS A 57 19.18 7.18 -6.91
N SER A 58 18.46 7.32 -8.03
CA SER A 58 18.03 8.61 -8.56
C SER A 58 16.91 9.26 -7.72
N GLY A 59 16.23 8.49 -6.87
CA GLY A 59 15.04 8.95 -6.16
C GLY A 59 13.78 8.94 -7.02
N THR A 60 13.88 8.44 -8.27
CA THR A 60 12.79 8.47 -9.24
C THR A 60 12.69 7.18 -10.02
N ILE A 61 11.49 6.82 -10.46
CA ILE A 61 11.26 5.67 -11.35
C ILE A 61 10.36 6.06 -12.51
N PRO A 62 10.53 5.47 -13.71
CA PRO A 62 9.60 5.64 -14.81
C PRO A 62 8.17 5.26 -14.39
N ALA A 63 7.17 6.08 -14.74
CA ALA A 63 5.78 5.81 -14.39
C ALA A 63 5.28 4.44 -14.92
N ARG A 64 5.77 4.02 -16.09
CA ARG A 64 5.48 2.68 -16.65
C ARG A 64 6.05 1.54 -15.81
N GLN A 65 7.24 1.74 -15.24
CA GLN A 65 7.87 0.75 -14.37
C GLN A 65 7.13 0.67 -13.03
N LEU A 66 6.71 1.80 -12.47
CA LEU A 66 5.83 1.85 -11.31
C LEU A 66 4.51 1.10 -11.57
N ALA A 67 3.85 1.37 -12.71
CA ALA A 67 2.62 0.67 -13.09
C ALA A 67 2.84 -0.84 -13.20
N HIS A 68 3.93 -1.27 -13.84
CA HIS A 68 4.30 -2.69 -13.95
C HIS A 68 4.52 -3.34 -12.57
N MET A 69 5.15 -2.64 -11.62
CA MET A 69 5.31 -3.15 -10.25
C MET A 69 3.96 -3.35 -9.56
N LEU A 70 3.08 -2.34 -9.61
CA LEU A 70 1.77 -2.39 -8.96
C LEU A 70 0.85 -3.48 -9.55
N LEU A 71 1.01 -3.80 -10.84
CA LEU A 71 0.24 -4.84 -11.53
C LEU A 71 0.74 -6.26 -11.24
N HIS A 72 2.02 -6.44 -10.89
CA HIS A 72 2.65 -7.76 -10.90
C HIS A 72 3.31 -8.17 -9.58
N TRP A 73 3.56 -7.25 -8.64
CA TRP A 73 4.25 -7.54 -7.39
C TRP A 73 3.29 -7.54 -6.20
N GLY A 74 3.47 -8.51 -5.29
CA GLY A 74 2.69 -8.59 -4.05
C GLY A 74 1.19 -8.79 -4.28
N GLU A 75 0.37 -7.99 -3.59
CA GLU A 75 -1.06 -7.91 -3.87
C GLU A 75 -1.29 -7.08 -5.12
N GLN A 76 -1.52 -7.79 -6.22
CA GLN A 76 -1.66 -7.20 -7.55
C GLN A 76 -2.89 -6.30 -7.60
N LEU A 77 -2.67 -5.07 -8.02
CA LEU A 77 -3.74 -4.14 -8.36
C LEU A 77 -4.21 -4.42 -9.78
N SER A 78 -5.50 -4.16 -10.04
CA SER A 78 -6.03 -4.16 -11.40
C SER A 78 -5.55 -2.92 -12.17
N SER A 79 -5.57 -2.99 -13.51
CA SER A 79 -5.24 -1.85 -14.37
C SER A 79 -6.06 -0.60 -14.04
N LYS A 80 -7.35 -0.78 -13.71
CA LYS A 80 -8.24 0.30 -13.31
C LYS A 80 -7.81 0.97 -12.00
N GLU A 81 -7.40 0.19 -11.01
CA GLU A 81 -6.93 0.73 -9.73
C GLU A 81 -5.61 1.48 -9.91
N VAL A 82 -4.69 0.95 -10.71
CA VAL A 82 -3.43 1.65 -11.02
C VAL A 82 -3.68 2.98 -11.74
N GLU A 83 -4.57 2.99 -12.73
CA GLU A 83 -4.97 4.22 -13.43
C GLU A 83 -5.62 5.24 -12.49
N GLN A 84 -6.44 4.78 -11.55
CA GLN A 84 -7.06 5.65 -10.55
C GLN A 84 -6.01 6.27 -9.63
N ILE A 85 -5.09 5.47 -9.08
CA ILE A 85 -4.02 5.96 -8.21
C ILE A 85 -3.15 6.98 -8.95
N PHE A 86 -2.81 6.72 -10.22
CA PHE A 86 -2.00 7.64 -11.02
C PHE A 86 -2.72 8.96 -11.29
N ARG A 87 -4.04 8.91 -11.50
CA ARG A 87 -4.87 10.10 -11.67
C ARG A 87 -4.92 10.93 -10.38
N GLU A 88 -5.15 10.29 -9.24
CA GLU A 88 -5.20 10.94 -7.92
C GLU A 88 -3.84 11.53 -7.53
N ALA A 89 -2.75 10.85 -7.87
CA ALA A 89 -1.38 11.32 -7.64
C ALA A 89 -0.85 12.29 -8.70
N ASN A 90 -1.68 12.67 -9.69
CA ASN A 90 -1.29 13.54 -10.80
C ASN A 90 -0.01 13.08 -11.53
N VAL A 91 0.12 11.76 -11.74
CA VAL A 91 1.26 11.12 -12.39
C VAL A 91 0.99 10.91 -13.87
N SER A 92 1.91 11.38 -14.72
CA SER A 92 1.88 11.11 -16.15
C SER A 92 2.55 9.78 -16.50
N LEU A 93 1.89 8.96 -17.35
CA LEU A 93 2.37 7.65 -17.80
C LEU A 93 3.71 7.69 -18.59
N ASN A 94 4.07 8.85 -19.13
CA ASN A 94 5.32 9.04 -19.86
C ASN A 94 6.39 9.79 -19.05
N GLY A 95 6.11 10.10 -17.78
CA GLY A 95 7.00 10.83 -16.90
C GLY A 95 7.83 9.94 -15.97
N TYR A 96 8.56 10.62 -15.09
CA TYR A 96 9.23 10.04 -13.95
C TYR A 96 8.46 10.38 -12.67
N VAL A 97 8.41 9.43 -11.75
CA VAL A 97 7.71 9.54 -10.48
C VAL A 97 8.75 9.58 -9.38
N LYS A 98 8.73 10.65 -8.58
CA LYS A 98 9.47 10.66 -7.32
C LYS A 98 8.69 9.81 -6.31
N TYR A 99 9.21 8.64 -5.98
CA TYR A 99 8.46 7.63 -5.22
C TYR A 99 8.09 8.12 -3.81
N GLU A 100 8.90 8.98 -3.18
CA GLU A 100 8.55 9.55 -1.87
C GLU A 100 7.26 10.37 -1.91
N ASP A 101 7.06 11.15 -2.98
CA ASP A 101 5.89 12.01 -3.13
C ASP A 101 4.68 11.19 -3.57
N PHE A 102 4.89 10.18 -4.41
CA PHE A 102 3.86 9.19 -4.73
C PHE A 102 3.36 8.45 -3.49
N VAL A 103 4.26 7.98 -2.62
CA VAL A 103 3.91 7.27 -1.39
C VAL A 103 3.13 8.16 -0.43
N LYS A 104 3.46 9.45 -0.31
CA LYS A 104 2.67 10.37 0.52
C LYS A 104 1.22 10.50 0.04
N ILE A 105 1.00 10.47 -1.28
CA ILE A 105 -0.35 10.59 -1.85
C ILE A 105 -1.08 9.24 -1.77
N ALA A 106 -0.42 8.15 -2.18
CA ALA A 106 -1.00 6.82 -2.22
C ALA A 106 -1.28 6.24 -0.82
N CYS A 107 -0.47 6.60 0.18
CA CYS A 107 -0.67 6.21 1.58
C CYS A 107 -1.37 7.29 2.40
N ALA A 108 -1.85 8.38 1.78
CA ALA A 108 -2.65 9.37 2.50
C ALA A 108 -3.93 8.71 3.02
N PRO A 109 -4.35 8.97 4.26
CA PRO A 109 -5.67 8.57 4.71
C PRO A 109 -6.71 9.20 3.78
N VAL A 110 -7.71 8.40 3.38
CA VAL A 110 -8.84 8.89 2.57
C VAL A 110 -9.41 10.12 3.27
N PRO A 111 -9.53 11.28 2.61
CA PRO A 111 -10.12 12.46 3.22
C PRO A 111 -11.50 12.10 3.75
N ASP A 112 -11.75 12.41 5.03
CA ASP A 112 -13.09 12.34 5.59
C ASP A 112 -13.97 13.33 4.82
N TYR A 113 -14.66 12.86 3.78
CA TYR A 113 -15.72 13.62 3.14
C TYR A 113 -16.95 13.55 4.06
N TYR A 114 -17.16 14.64 4.81
CA TYR A 114 -18.42 14.94 5.51
C TYR A 114 -19.57 15.19 4.53
#